data_AF-A0A966V0L3-F1
#
_entry.id   AF-A0A966V0L3-F1
#
_cell.length_a   1.000
_cell.length_b   1.000
_cell.length_c   1.000
_cell.angle_alpha   90.00
_cell.angle_beta   90.00
_cell.angle_gamma   90.00
#
_symmetry.space_group_name_H-M   'P 1'
#
loop_
_entity.id
_entity.type
_entity.pdbx_description
1 polymer ?
#
loop_
_entity_poly.entity_id
_entity_poly.type
_entity_poly.pdbx_seq_one_letter_code
_entity_poly.pdbx_strand_id
1 'polypeptide(L)'
;AKLFDIPESALSFSPSKITSGSVTASVSPNFGLKVESSLSGSQFTGSVDISGSLRVFKVFTNEVSGSDISGSFQGDGSRLTNITVSPQVATKIVSGSVTASVSPTTGFIVTSAEFGSTFSGSITLSGSLFANGNILLNYLIFRNPLFHFLQVKLHLVV
;
A
#
# COMPACT_ATOMS: atom_id res chain seq x y z
N ALA A 1 3.76 -14.07 -67.78
CA ALA A 1 4.47 -12.77 -67.76
C ALA A 1 5.46 -12.81 -66.59
N LYS A 2 6.72 -12.42 -66.84
CA LYS A 2 7.79 -12.36 -65.84
C LYS A 2 7.58 -11.09 -65.00
N LEU A 3 7.49 -11.24 -63.68
CA LEU A 3 7.31 -10.14 -62.73
C LEU A 3 8.66 -9.80 -62.09
N PHE A 4 9.63 -9.42 -62.91
CA PHE A 4 10.97 -9.03 -62.48
C PHE A 4 11.27 -7.74 -63.22
N ASP A 5 11.11 -6.61 -62.53
CA ASP A 5 11.28 -5.19 -62.93
C ASP A 5 10.11 -4.33 -62.42
N ILE A 6 9.66 -4.55 -61.18
CA ILE A 6 8.71 -3.64 -60.54
C ILE A 6 9.53 -2.47 -59.99
N PRO A 7 9.41 -1.24 -60.53
CA PRO A 7 10.15 -0.09 -60.03
C PRO A 7 9.72 0.27 -58.60
N GLU A 8 10.62 0.84 -57.78
CA GLU A 8 10.27 1.28 -56.41
C GLU A 8 9.07 2.23 -56.38
N SER A 9 8.86 3.04 -57.42
CA SER A 9 7.69 3.92 -57.56
C SER A 9 6.36 3.18 -57.83
N ALA A 10 6.40 1.93 -58.30
CA ALA A 10 5.24 1.05 -58.42
C ALA A 10 4.90 0.33 -57.10
N LEU A 11 5.80 0.36 -56.12
CA LEU A 11 5.51 0.02 -54.72
C LEU A 11 4.98 1.28 -54.04
N SER A 12 3.67 1.55 -54.19
CA SER A 12 2.93 2.72 -53.68
C SER A 12 2.98 2.94 -52.15
N PHE A 13 3.87 2.28 -51.40
CA PHE A 13 3.87 2.32 -49.96
C PHE A 13 5.30 2.21 -49.47
N SER A 14 5.83 3.28 -48.88
CA SER A 14 7.00 3.16 -48.00
C SER A 14 6.58 2.23 -46.85
N PRO A 15 7.00 0.95 -46.80
CA PRO A 15 6.38 -0.08 -45.95
C PRO A 15 6.52 0.20 -44.45
N SER A 16 7.35 1.18 -44.10
CA SER A 16 7.62 1.63 -42.74
C SER A 16 7.01 2.97 -42.39
N LYS A 17 6.13 3.59 -43.21
CA LYS A 17 5.45 4.84 -42.82
C LYS A 17 4.04 4.99 -43.42
N ILE A 18 3.02 4.71 -42.60
CA ILE A 18 1.63 5.08 -42.90
C ILE A 18 1.44 6.52 -42.42
N THR A 19 1.65 7.49 -43.31
CA THR A 19 1.41 8.90 -43.01
C THR A 19 0.01 9.27 -43.48
N SER A 20 -0.84 9.76 -42.57
CA SER A 20 -1.82 10.77 -42.97
C SER A 20 -1.11 12.12 -42.90
N GLY A 21 -1.61 13.17 -43.54
CA GLY A 21 -0.95 14.49 -43.52
C GLY A 21 -0.72 15.07 -42.10
N SER A 22 -1.29 14.46 -41.05
CA SER A 22 -1.22 14.91 -39.66
C SER A 22 -0.76 13.85 -38.65
N VAL A 23 -0.60 12.57 -39.03
CA VAL A 23 -0.19 11.48 -38.13
C VAL A 23 0.81 10.57 -38.84
N THR A 24 1.88 10.19 -38.14
CA THR A 24 2.89 9.25 -38.64
C THR A 24 2.84 7.96 -37.84
N ALA A 25 2.52 6.84 -38.48
CA ALA A 25 2.83 5.51 -37.96
C ALA A 25 4.02 4.94 -38.72
N SER A 26 5.05 4.44 -38.03
CA SER A 26 6.25 3.91 -38.65
C SER A 26 6.83 2.69 -37.95
N VAL A 27 7.55 1.85 -38.70
CA VAL A 27 8.23 0.65 -38.17
C VAL A 27 9.72 0.72 -38.47
N SER A 28 10.57 0.52 -37.47
CA SER A 28 12.03 0.47 -37.65
C SER A 28 12.69 -0.54 -36.70
N PRO A 29 13.88 -1.08 -37.04
CA PRO A 29 14.63 -1.95 -36.13
C PRO A 29 14.96 -1.32 -34.77
N ASN A 30 15.11 0.02 -34.73
CA ASN A 30 15.52 0.72 -33.51
C ASN A 30 14.36 1.00 -32.55
N PHE A 31 13.14 1.18 -33.07
CA PHE A 31 11.99 1.66 -32.28
C PHE A 31 10.78 0.73 -32.33
N GLY A 32 10.81 -0.34 -33.13
CA GLY A 32 9.62 -1.15 -33.40
C GLY A 32 8.53 -0.30 -34.08
N LEU A 33 7.27 -0.55 -33.73
CA LEU A 33 6.13 0.25 -34.17
C LEU A 33 6.03 1.52 -33.33
N LYS A 34 6.19 2.68 -33.98
CA LYS A 34 6.07 4.01 -33.38
C LYS A 34 4.95 4.79 -34.06
N VAL A 35 3.99 5.27 -33.28
CA VAL A 35 2.90 6.13 -33.75
C VAL A 35 2.99 7.48 -33.05
N GLU A 36 3.08 8.54 -33.83
CA GLU A 36 3.19 9.92 -33.35
C GLU A 36 2.07 10.78 -33.92
N SER A 37 1.35 11.44 -33.01
CA SER A 37 0.25 12.35 -33.32
C SER A 37 0.20 13.42 -32.23
N SER A 38 0.13 14.68 -32.61
CA SER A 38 0.12 15.83 -31.69
C SER A 38 -1.26 16.11 -31.08
N LEU A 39 -2.34 15.68 -31.76
CA LEU A 39 -3.72 16.02 -31.40
C LEU A 39 -4.46 14.87 -30.71
N SER A 40 -4.28 13.63 -31.20
CA SER A 40 -4.97 12.45 -30.68
C SER A 40 -4.05 11.25 -30.79
N GLY A 41 -3.75 10.60 -29.67
CA GLY A 41 -2.85 9.43 -29.62
C GLY A 41 -3.40 8.21 -30.35
N SER A 42 -2.74 7.06 -30.18
CA SER A 42 -3.18 5.79 -30.77
C SER A 42 -4.35 5.19 -30.00
N GLN A 43 -5.26 4.53 -30.73
CA GLN A 43 -6.28 3.66 -30.13
C GLN A 43 -5.96 2.20 -30.47
N PHE A 44 -5.95 1.36 -29.44
CA PHE A 44 -5.96 -0.09 -29.57
C PHE A 44 -7.30 -0.59 -29.02
N THR A 45 -8.03 -1.38 -29.78
CA THR A 45 -9.36 -1.90 -29.40
C THR A 45 -9.32 -3.42 -29.28
N GLY A 46 -10.16 -3.97 -28.39
CA GLY A 46 -10.15 -5.39 -28.07
C GLY A 46 -9.06 -5.74 -27.05
N SER A 47 -8.65 -6.99 -27.03
CA SER A 47 -7.60 -7.47 -26.12
C SER A 47 -6.22 -7.04 -26.62
N VAL A 48 -5.39 -6.54 -25.72
CA VAL A 48 -3.98 -6.21 -25.97
C VAL A 48 -3.13 -7.05 -25.04
N ASP A 49 -2.29 -7.91 -25.60
CA ASP A 49 -1.31 -8.70 -24.84
C ASP A 49 0.08 -8.07 -24.97
N ILE A 50 0.77 -7.91 -23.83
CA ILE A 50 2.06 -7.25 -23.73
C ILE A 50 2.98 -8.19 -22.95
N SER A 51 3.90 -8.86 -23.66
CA SER A 51 4.90 -9.74 -23.05
C SER A 51 6.05 -9.00 -22.36
N GLY A 52 6.20 -7.71 -22.65
CA GLY A 52 7.22 -6.83 -22.10
C GLY A 52 6.71 -5.91 -20.98
N SER A 53 7.27 -4.71 -20.90
CA SER A 53 6.85 -3.69 -19.94
C SER A 53 5.87 -2.70 -20.56
N LEU A 54 4.88 -2.26 -19.78
CA LEU A 54 3.99 -1.16 -20.11
C LEU A 54 4.29 0.02 -19.19
N ARG A 55 4.78 1.13 -19.76
CA ARG A 55 5.03 2.37 -19.02
C ARG A 55 3.99 3.42 -19.38
N VAL A 56 3.15 3.78 -18.42
CA VAL A 56 2.01 4.70 -18.57
C VAL A 56 1.96 5.66 -17.39
N PHE A 57 1.48 6.89 -17.60
CA PHE A 57 1.35 7.89 -16.54
C PHE A 57 0.02 7.80 -15.78
N LYS A 58 -1.05 7.39 -16.48
CA LYS A 58 -2.39 7.27 -15.91
C LYS A 58 -3.13 6.12 -16.58
N VAL A 59 -3.83 5.33 -15.78
CA VAL A 59 -4.67 4.21 -16.22
C VAL A 59 -6.09 4.45 -15.71
N PHE A 60 -7.07 4.34 -16.59
CA PHE A 60 -8.48 4.30 -16.22
C PHE A 60 -8.97 2.88 -16.50
N THR A 61 -9.29 2.15 -15.45
CA THR A 61 -9.74 0.76 -15.53
C THR A 61 -10.68 0.46 -14.37
N ASN A 62 -11.51 -0.56 -14.53
CA ASN A 62 -12.38 -1.05 -13.47
C ASN A 62 -11.64 -2.01 -12.54
N GLU A 63 -10.65 -2.74 -13.06
CA GLU A 63 -9.91 -3.76 -12.33
C GLU A 63 -8.45 -3.82 -12.81
N VAL A 64 -7.54 -4.08 -11.87
CA VAL A 64 -6.14 -4.41 -12.11
C VAL A 64 -5.85 -5.67 -11.29
N SER A 65 -5.39 -6.73 -11.96
CA SER A 65 -4.97 -7.97 -11.32
C SER A 65 -3.53 -8.27 -11.73
N GLY A 66 -2.69 -8.63 -10.76
CA GLY A 66 -1.27 -8.92 -10.95
C GLY A 66 -0.67 -9.53 -9.69
N SER A 67 0.42 -10.29 -9.84
CA SER A 67 1.12 -10.90 -8.71
C SER A 67 1.86 -9.88 -7.85
N ASP A 68 2.48 -8.89 -8.49
CA ASP A 68 3.39 -7.94 -7.86
C ASP A 68 3.00 -6.51 -8.24
N ILE A 69 2.22 -5.87 -7.36
CA ILE A 69 1.85 -4.47 -7.48
C ILE A 69 2.58 -3.70 -6.37
N SER A 70 3.40 -2.74 -6.75
CA SER A 70 4.13 -1.87 -5.81
C SER A 70 3.78 -0.40 -6.05
N GLY A 71 3.84 0.41 -5.00
CA GLY A 71 3.58 1.85 -5.05
C GLY A 71 2.72 2.35 -3.89
N SER A 72 2.27 3.61 -4.00
CA SER A 72 1.31 4.20 -3.07
C SER A 72 -0.12 3.95 -3.55
N PHE A 73 -1.00 3.57 -2.63
CA PHE A 73 -2.44 3.49 -2.87
C PHE A 73 -3.15 4.66 -2.18
N GLN A 74 -4.06 5.33 -2.89
CA GLN A 74 -4.98 6.31 -2.32
C GLN A 74 -6.41 5.91 -2.72
N GLY A 75 -7.25 5.63 -1.73
CA GLY A 75 -8.62 5.16 -1.91
C GLY A 75 -9.27 4.87 -0.56
N ASP A 76 -10.49 4.34 -0.58
CA ASP A 76 -11.24 3.96 0.63
C ASP A 76 -10.66 2.73 1.33
N GLY A 77 -9.95 1.87 0.60
CA GLY A 77 -9.24 0.70 1.12
C GLY A 77 -10.16 -0.39 1.67
N SER A 78 -11.49 -0.27 1.51
CA SER A 78 -12.50 -1.16 2.12
C SER A 78 -12.38 -2.61 1.68
N ARG A 79 -11.71 -2.86 0.55
CA ARG A 79 -11.49 -4.20 -0.03
C ARG A 79 -10.03 -4.67 0.07
N LEU A 80 -9.17 -3.94 0.79
CA LEU A 80 -7.80 -4.39 1.05
C LEU A 80 -7.82 -5.48 2.13
N THR A 81 -7.51 -6.71 1.72
CA THR A 81 -7.44 -7.88 2.61
C THR A 81 -6.05 -8.50 2.58
N ASN A 82 -5.70 -9.28 3.61
CA ASN A 82 -4.47 -10.08 3.65
C ASN A 82 -3.17 -9.24 3.52
N ILE A 83 -3.15 -8.06 4.17
CA ILE A 83 -1.99 -7.17 4.19
C ILE A 83 -1.02 -7.61 5.29
N THR A 84 0.18 -8.07 4.90
CA THR A 84 1.27 -8.37 5.84
C THR A 84 2.13 -7.12 6.04
N VAL A 85 2.14 -6.57 7.26
CA VAL A 85 2.97 -5.41 7.62
C VAL A 85 4.23 -5.90 8.35
N SER A 86 5.35 -6.02 7.65
CA SER A 86 6.65 -6.42 8.21
C SER A 86 7.66 -5.27 8.22
N PRO A 87 8.47 -5.13 9.28
CA PRO A 87 8.12 -4.48 10.55
C PRO A 87 8.03 -2.94 10.46
N GLN A 88 6.83 -2.44 10.80
CA GLN A 88 6.50 -1.23 11.58
C GLN A 88 7.36 0.06 11.42
N VAL A 89 6.98 0.88 10.44
CA VAL A 89 6.74 2.33 10.68
C VAL A 89 5.29 2.66 10.35
N ALA A 90 4.35 1.81 10.78
CA ALA A 90 2.94 2.18 10.79
C ALA A 90 2.72 3.05 12.04
N THR A 91 2.80 4.37 11.90
CA THR A 91 2.62 5.34 13.00
C THR A 91 1.17 5.38 13.53
N LYS A 92 0.23 4.75 12.82
CA LYS A 92 -1.18 4.71 13.16
C LYS A 92 -1.87 3.50 12.52
N ILE A 93 -2.54 2.68 13.32
CA ILE A 93 -3.51 1.70 12.82
C ILE A 93 -4.89 2.21 13.21
N VAL A 94 -5.75 2.44 12.21
CA VAL A 94 -7.12 2.92 12.38
C VAL A 94 -8.06 1.81 11.91
N SER A 95 -8.86 1.26 12.82
CA SER A 95 -10.18 0.77 12.46
C SER A 95 -11.17 1.90 12.74
N GLY A 96 -12.30 1.98 12.02
CA GLY A 96 -13.20 3.14 12.05
C GLY A 96 -13.69 3.62 13.44
N SER A 97 -13.47 2.85 14.51
CA SER A 97 -13.84 3.17 15.89
C SER A 97 -12.69 3.20 16.90
N VAL A 98 -11.46 2.78 16.54
CA VAL A 98 -10.33 2.70 17.48
C VAL A 98 -9.03 3.11 16.77
N THR A 99 -8.27 4.00 17.41
CA THR A 99 -6.93 4.38 16.93
C THR A 99 -5.86 3.94 17.92
N ALA A 100 -4.87 3.18 17.46
CA ALA A 100 -3.63 2.93 18.20
C ALA A 100 -2.48 3.68 17.54
N SER A 101 -1.67 4.38 18.32
CA SER A 101 -0.50 5.13 17.85
C SER A 101 0.70 4.95 18.80
N VAL A 102 1.90 4.91 18.23
CA VAL A 102 3.17 4.90 18.96
C VAL A 102 4.02 6.08 18.49
N SER A 103 4.52 6.87 19.43
CA SER A 103 5.42 8.00 19.16
C SER A 103 6.54 8.07 20.21
N PRO A 104 7.76 8.51 19.84
CA PRO A 104 8.82 8.81 20.81
C PRO A 104 8.43 9.86 21.87
N THR A 105 7.49 10.76 21.56
CA THR A 105 7.11 11.86 22.45
C THR A 105 5.93 11.53 23.36
N THR A 106 4.99 10.70 22.90
CA THR A 106 3.75 10.40 23.64
C THR A 106 3.62 8.93 24.03
N GLY A 107 4.57 8.08 23.63
CA GLY A 107 4.52 6.64 23.89
C GLY A 107 3.43 5.93 23.09
N PHE A 108 2.92 4.83 23.63
CA PHE A 108 1.80 4.06 23.08
C PHE A 108 0.47 4.60 23.60
N ILE A 109 -0.40 5.05 22.70
CA ILE A 109 -1.73 5.57 23.00
C ILE A 109 -2.78 4.80 22.19
N VAL A 110 -3.80 4.30 22.88
CA VAL A 110 -5.00 3.73 22.26
C VAL A 110 -6.20 4.57 22.66
N THR A 111 -6.97 5.02 21.68
CA THR A 111 -8.19 5.80 21.89
C THR A 111 -9.38 5.03 21.31
N SER A 112 -10.37 4.74 22.15
CA SER A 112 -11.63 4.06 21.82
C SER A 112 -12.75 4.75 22.58
N ALA A 113 -13.84 5.10 21.91
CA ALA A 113 -14.96 5.83 22.52
C ALA A 113 -15.83 4.97 23.44
N GLU A 114 -15.83 3.64 23.25
CA GLU A 114 -16.85 2.76 23.84
C GLU A 114 -16.26 1.75 24.84
N PHE A 115 -15.10 1.13 24.55
CA PHE A 115 -14.60 -0.01 25.34
C PHE A 115 -13.12 0.08 25.78
N GLY A 116 -12.43 1.19 25.54
CA GLY A 116 -11.03 1.35 25.95
C GLY A 116 -10.08 0.33 25.28
N SER A 117 -9.14 -0.25 26.04
CA SER A 117 -8.18 -1.25 25.57
C SER A 117 -8.16 -2.48 26.48
N THR A 118 -8.03 -3.66 25.87
CA THR A 118 -7.85 -4.92 26.60
C THR A 118 -6.45 -5.46 26.33
N PHE A 119 -5.72 -5.76 27.41
CA PHE A 119 -4.44 -6.45 27.36
C PHE A 119 -4.62 -7.85 27.95
N SER A 120 -4.28 -8.89 27.19
CA SER A 120 -4.27 -10.27 27.68
C SER A 120 -2.83 -10.75 27.91
N GLY A 121 -2.58 -11.41 29.05
CA GLY A 121 -1.27 -11.92 29.42
C GLY A 121 -0.53 -11.02 30.41
N SER A 122 0.80 -11.12 30.43
CA SER A 122 1.65 -10.39 31.39
C SER A 122 1.99 -9.00 30.87
N ILE A 123 1.76 -7.97 31.70
CA ILE A 123 2.24 -6.61 31.46
C ILE A 123 3.40 -6.36 32.41
N THR A 124 4.57 -6.01 31.87
CA THR A 124 5.72 -5.57 32.66
C THR A 124 5.85 -4.05 32.55
N LEU A 125 5.87 -3.37 33.68
CA LEU A 125 6.07 -1.93 33.77
C LEU A 125 7.38 -1.67 34.52
N SER A 126 8.31 -0.95 33.89
CA SER A 126 9.55 -0.50 34.54
C SER A 126 9.34 0.78 35.35
N GLY A 127 8.29 1.54 35.05
CA GLY A 127 7.89 2.75 35.76
C GLY A 127 6.69 2.56 36.68
N SER A 128 5.98 3.65 36.94
CA SER A 128 4.78 3.65 37.78
C SER A 128 3.51 3.38 36.97
N LEU A 129 2.54 2.70 37.59
CA LEU A 129 1.17 2.60 37.10
C LEU A 129 0.32 3.68 37.77
N PHE A 130 -0.32 4.53 36.96
CA PHE A 130 -1.35 5.46 37.42
C PHE A 130 -2.69 5.05 36.84
N ALA A 131 -3.66 4.76 37.69
CA ALA A 131 -5.02 4.38 37.29
C ALA A 131 -6.04 5.32 37.92
N ASN A 132 -6.88 5.95 37.09
CA ASN A 132 -7.98 6.78 37.55
C ASN A 132 -9.26 5.93 37.59
N GLY A 133 -9.36 5.06 38.59
CA GLY A 133 -10.45 4.09 38.70
C GLY A 133 -10.05 2.88 39.54
N ASN A 134 -10.82 1.81 39.41
CA ASN A 134 -10.61 0.58 40.19
C ASN A 134 -9.57 -0.32 39.53
N ILE A 135 -8.70 -0.92 40.34
CA ILE A 135 -7.82 -2.01 39.93
C ILE A 135 -8.35 -3.29 40.59
N LEU A 136 -8.81 -4.24 39.78
CA LEU A 136 -9.24 -5.55 40.24
C LEU A 136 -8.07 -6.53 40.10
N LEU A 137 -7.63 -7.10 41.23
CA LEU A 137 -6.52 -8.06 41.28
C LEU A 137 -6.97 -9.31 42.03
N ASN A 138 -6.58 -10.48 41.52
CA ASN A 138 -6.69 -11.72 42.30
C ASN A 138 -5.67 -11.75 43.46
N TYR A 139 -4.49 -11.18 43.23
CA TYR A 139 -3.41 -11.12 44.21
C TYR A 139 -2.54 -9.89 43.95
N LEU A 140 -2.04 -9.29 45.04
CA LEU A 140 -1.06 -8.21 45.01
C LEU A 140 0.19 -8.65 45.80
N ILE A 141 1.36 -8.59 45.16
CA ILE A 141 2.63 -9.02 45.76
C ILE A 141 3.59 -7.84 45.76
N PHE A 142 4.11 -7.49 46.94
CA PHE A 142 5.19 -6.51 47.08
C PHE A 142 6.52 -7.26 47.21
N ARG A 143 7.46 -6.98 46.30
CA ARG A 143 8.85 -7.46 46.42
C ARG A 143 9.70 -6.33 46.99
N ASN A 144 10.12 -6.47 48.24
CA ASN A 144 11.10 -5.58 48.85
C ASN A 144 12.45 -6.32 48.97
N PRO A 145 13.55 -5.82 48.40
CA PRO A 145 14.84 -6.49 48.45
C PRO A 145 15.55 -6.35 49.81
N LEU A 146 15.11 -5.44 50.69
CA LEU A 146 15.77 -5.15 51.98
C LEU A 146 15.15 -5.87 53.19
N PHE A 147 13.94 -6.43 53.06
CA PHE A 147 13.30 -7.19 54.13
C PHE A 147 12.68 -8.47 53.59
N HIS A 148 13.09 -9.60 54.15
CA HIS A 148 12.59 -10.94 53.83
C HIS A 148 11.20 -11.14 54.46
N PHE A 149 10.20 -10.39 53.97
CA PHE A 149 8.81 -10.26 54.46
C PHE A 149 8.60 -9.15 55.51
N LEU A 150 8.24 -7.96 55.02
CA LEU A 150 7.46 -7.00 55.80
C LEU A 150 6.04 -7.01 55.24
N GLN A 151 5.08 -7.52 56.01
CA GLN A 151 3.65 -7.41 55.72
C GLN A 151 3.27 -5.93 55.83
N VAL A 152 3.22 -5.22 54.71
CA VAL A 152 2.66 -3.87 54.67
C VAL A 152 1.15 -4.01 54.84
N LYS A 153 0.65 -3.66 56.03
CA LYS A 153 -0.78 -3.55 56.30
C LYS A 153 -1.33 -2.40 55.46
N LEU A 154 -1.95 -2.74 54.33
CA LEU A 154 -2.64 -1.76 53.49
C LEU A 154 -3.84 -1.23 54.27
N HIS A 155 -3.78 0.03 54.73
CA HIS A 155 -4.96 0.71 55.24
C HIS A 155 -5.85 1.05 54.04
N LEU A 156 -6.90 0.24 53.86
CA LEU A 156 -8.00 0.58 52.97
C LEU A 156 -8.79 1.72 53.63
N VAL A 157 -8.66 2.94 53.12
CA VAL A 157 -9.64 3.99 53.41
C VAL A 157 -10.81 3.72 52.47
N VAL A 158 -11.93 3.28 53.05
CA VAL A 158 -13.21 3.09 52.35
C VAL A 158 -13.83 4.46 52.07
#